data_AF-A0A229R6B3-F1
#
_entry.id   AF-A0A229R6B3-F1
#
_cell.length_a   1.000
_cell.length_b   1.000
_cell.length_c   1.000
_cell.angle_alpha   90.00
_cell.angle_beta   90.00
_cell.angle_gamma   90.00
#
_symmetry.space_group_name_H-M   'P 1'
#
loop_
_entity.id
_entity.type
_entity.pdbx_description
1 polymer ?
#
loop_
_entity_poly.entity_id
_entity_poly.type
_entity_poly.pdbx_seq_one_letter_code
_entity_poly.pdbx_strand_id
1 'polypeptide(L)'
;MTEEVRNKAREMPRQLKTVRVFLWIQAVFNLLASVLVTALAINELDHGNEEAGLALALAILGFVVSAVLIACAIRISRGSAWVRPTVIGVEGLSVVLAVIGLISGGAITQLIGMGIAIGIIIVLNKPEERAWFTR
;
A
#
# COMPACT_ATOMS: atom_id res chain seq x y z
N MET A 1 33.15 -29.37 10.37
CA MET A 1 31.77 -29.09 9.89
C MET A 1 31.18 -27.97 10.74
N THR A 2 31.84 -26.82 10.71
CA THR A 2 31.73 -25.79 11.75
C THR A 2 31.99 -24.45 11.06
N GLU A 3 31.15 -23.45 11.35
CA GLU A 3 31.24 -22.02 11.00
C GLU A 3 30.36 -21.49 9.85
N GLU A 4 30.04 -22.23 8.78
CA GLU A 4 29.17 -21.69 7.70
C GLU A 4 27.71 -21.45 8.11
N VAL A 5 27.23 -22.09 9.17
CA VAL A 5 25.83 -21.97 9.62
C VAL A 5 25.58 -20.71 10.47
N ARG A 6 26.63 -20.07 11.01
CA ARG A 6 26.49 -18.96 11.97
C ARG A 6 26.26 -17.59 11.31
N ASN A 7 26.58 -17.45 10.02
CA ASN A 7 26.60 -16.15 9.35
C ASN A 7 25.85 -16.12 8.01
N LYS A 8 24.72 -16.82 7.90
CA LYS A 8 23.69 -16.33 6.99
C LYS A 8 23.17 -15.05 7.62
N ALA A 9 23.69 -13.90 7.21
CA ALA A 9 23.02 -12.61 7.35
C ALA A 9 21.55 -12.90 7.01
N ARG A 10 20.70 -12.97 8.05
CA ARG A 10 19.42 -13.68 7.97
C ARG A 10 18.60 -12.99 6.89
N GLU A 11 18.61 -13.55 5.69
CA GLU A 11 18.19 -12.84 4.49
C GLU A 11 16.69 -12.57 4.60
N MET A 12 16.28 -11.39 4.18
CA MET A 12 14.86 -11.02 4.15
C MET A 12 14.08 -12.09 3.36
N PRO A 13 13.03 -12.68 3.95
CA PRO A 13 12.20 -13.69 3.31
C PRO A 13 11.76 -13.26 1.90
N ARG A 14 11.77 -14.20 0.96
CA ARG A 14 11.43 -13.92 -0.44
C ARG A 14 10.05 -13.28 -0.59
N GLN A 15 9.09 -13.66 0.25
CA GLN A 15 7.72 -13.14 0.18
C GLN A 15 7.67 -11.66 0.60
N LEU A 16 8.45 -11.23 1.60
CA LEU A 16 8.56 -9.80 1.95
C LEU A 16 9.25 -8.98 0.87
N LYS A 17 10.19 -9.56 0.11
CA LYS A 17 10.78 -8.87 -1.05
C LYS A 17 9.70 -8.57 -2.09
N THR A 18 8.80 -9.52 -2.35
CA THR A 18 7.63 -9.32 -3.22
C THR A 18 6.69 -8.25 -2.67
N VAL A 19 6.32 -8.32 -1.38
CA VAL A 19 5.47 -7.29 -0.74
C VAL A 19 6.10 -5.91 -0.86
N ARG A 20 7.41 -5.77 -0.64
CA ARG A 20 8.12 -4.50 -0.80
C ARG A 20 8.00 -3.93 -2.21
N VAL A 21 8.12 -4.78 -3.24
CA VAL A 21 7.96 -4.37 -4.64
C VAL A 21 6.53 -3.90 -4.89
N PHE A 22 5.53 -4.63 -4.40
CA PHE A 22 4.13 -4.22 -4.51
C PHE A 22 3.85 -2.88 -3.82
N LEU A 23 4.36 -2.67 -2.59
CA LEU A 23 4.22 -1.40 -1.89
C LEU A 23 4.83 -0.23 -2.68
N TRP A 24 5.98 -0.44 -3.32
CA TRP A 24 6.59 0.58 -4.20
C TRP A 24 5.73 0.89 -5.41
N ILE A 25 5.28 -0.15 -6.11
CA ILE A 25 4.39 0.00 -7.27
C ILE A 25 3.14 0.77 -6.84
N GLN A 26 2.47 0.34 -5.77
CA GLN A 26 1.25 0.95 -5.25
C GLN A 26 1.48 2.40 -4.81
N ALA A 27 2.61 2.72 -4.18
CA ALA A 27 2.94 4.08 -3.82
C ALA A 27 3.09 5.00 -5.04
N VAL A 28 3.77 4.52 -6.09
CA VAL A 28 3.94 5.27 -7.35
C VAL A 28 2.60 5.49 -8.03
N PHE A 29 1.77 4.46 -8.14
CA PHE A 29 0.43 4.59 -8.73
C PHE A 29 -0.46 5.54 -7.92
N ASN A 30 -0.43 5.47 -6.58
CA ASN A 30 -1.16 6.43 -5.74
C ASN A 30 -0.66 7.86 -5.95
N LEU A 31 0.66 8.06 -6.05
CA LEU A 31 1.23 9.38 -6.30
C LEU A 31 0.78 9.94 -7.64
N LEU A 32 0.86 9.14 -8.71
CA LEU A 32 0.42 9.54 -10.05
C LEU A 32 -1.08 9.85 -10.08
N ALA A 33 -1.90 9.01 -9.45
CA ALA A 33 -3.34 9.24 -9.35
C ALA A 33 -3.65 10.54 -8.58
N SER A 34 -2.99 10.78 -7.45
CA SER A 34 -3.15 12.04 -6.69
C SER A 34 -2.77 13.27 -7.51
N VAL A 35 -1.64 13.23 -8.23
CA VAL A 35 -1.24 14.34 -9.11
C VAL A 35 -2.28 14.60 -10.19
N LEU A 36 -2.78 13.54 -10.84
CA LEU A 36 -3.81 13.66 -11.86
C LEU A 36 -5.12 14.23 -11.29
N VAL A 37 -5.59 13.71 -10.16
CA VAL A 37 -6.81 14.20 -9.50
C VAL A 37 -6.65 15.66 -9.06
N THR A 38 -5.47 16.06 -8.55
CA THR A 38 -5.19 17.47 -8.24
C THR A 38 -5.25 18.35 -9.48
N ALA A 39 -4.65 17.93 -10.61
CA ALA A 39 -4.68 18.70 -11.85
C ALA A 39 -6.10 18.89 -12.38
N LEU A 40 -6.91 17.83 -12.35
CA LEU A 40 -8.33 17.90 -12.71
C LEU A 40 -9.10 18.80 -11.74
N ALA A 41 -8.92 18.64 -10.43
CA ALA A 41 -9.63 19.43 -9.45
C ALA A 41 -9.29 20.93 -9.52
N ILE A 42 -8.04 21.30 -9.79
CA ILE A 42 -7.66 22.71 -10.02
C ILE A 42 -8.38 23.26 -11.24
N ASN A 43 -8.41 22.50 -12.34
CA ASN A 43 -9.14 22.90 -13.53
C ASN A 43 -10.64 23.06 -13.25
N GLU A 44 -11.29 22.14 -12.55
CA GLU A 44 -12.70 22.27 -12.16
C GLU A 44 -12.97 23.46 -11.21
N LEU A 45 -12.05 23.76 -10.29
CA LEU A 45 -12.14 24.95 -9.42
C LEU A 45 -12.15 26.24 -10.23
N ASP A 46 -11.31 26.34 -11.26
CA ASP A 46 -11.26 27.52 -12.15
C ASP A 46 -12.58 27.72 -12.91
N HIS A 47 -13.37 26.66 -13.07
CA HIS A 47 -14.72 26.71 -13.66
C HIS A 47 -15.84 26.91 -12.62
N GLY A 48 -15.50 27.07 -11.34
CA GLY A 48 -16.45 27.32 -10.26
C GLY A 48 -17.24 26.09 -9.80
N ASN A 49 -16.76 24.87 -10.06
CA ASN A 49 -17.43 23.64 -9.64
C ASN A 49 -17.13 23.33 -8.15
N GLU A 50 -18.19 23.19 -7.34
CA GLU A 50 -18.09 22.90 -5.90
C GLU A 50 -17.53 21.49 -5.60
N GLU A 51 -17.68 20.53 -6.53
CA GLU A 51 -17.17 19.16 -6.36
C GLU A 51 -15.64 19.08 -6.35
N ALA A 52 -14.98 20.13 -6.83
CA ALA A 52 -13.53 20.21 -6.89
C ALA A 52 -12.87 20.19 -5.50
N GLY A 53 -13.56 20.70 -4.47
CA GLY A 53 -13.11 20.62 -3.09
C GLY A 53 -12.99 19.18 -2.58
N LEU A 54 -13.96 18.33 -2.92
CA LEU A 54 -13.93 16.91 -2.59
C LEU A 54 -12.79 16.19 -3.32
N ALA A 55 -12.61 16.49 -4.62
CA ALA A 55 -11.53 15.92 -5.42
C ALA A 55 -10.14 16.29 -4.86
N LEU A 56 -9.94 17.55 -4.42
CA LEU A 56 -8.71 17.97 -3.75
C LEU A 56 -8.48 17.22 -2.43
N ALA A 57 -9.51 17.06 -1.60
CA ALA A 57 -9.40 16.30 -0.36
C ALA A 57 -8.98 14.85 -0.61
N LEU A 58 -9.55 14.21 -1.64
CA LEU A 58 -9.16 12.86 -2.06
C LEU A 58 -7.72 12.80 -2.58
N ALA A 59 -7.28 13.81 -3.36
CA ALA A 59 -5.91 13.88 -3.84
C ALA A 59 -4.89 13.97 -2.68
N ILE A 60 -5.17 14.83 -1.69
CA ILE A 60 -4.37 14.97 -0.46
C ILE A 60 -4.29 13.64 0.28
N LEU A 61 -5.42 12.96 0.45
CA LEU A 61 -5.44 11.64 1.09
C LEU A 61 -4.54 10.64 0.34
N GLY A 62 -4.59 10.62 -1.00
CA GLY A 62 -3.73 9.76 -1.80
C GLY A 62 -2.23 10.08 -1.67
N PHE A 63 -1.86 11.36 -1.52
CA PHE A 63 -0.48 11.75 -1.23
C PHE A 63 -0.01 11.22 0.14
N VAL A 64 -0.87 11.34 1.16
CA VAL A 64 -0.60 10.80 2.51
C VAL A 64 -0.43 9.28 2.46
N VAL A 65 -1.33 8.58 1.77
CA VAL A 65 -1.25 7.11 1.60
C VAL A 65 0.03 6.73 0.87
N SER A 66 0.39 7.42 -0.21
CA SER A 66 1.65 7.18 -0.93
C SER A 66 2.87 7.35 -0.02
N ALA A 67 2.93 8.44 0.75
CA ALA A 67 4.02 8.68 1.70
C ALA A 67 4.14 7.57 2.77
N VAL A 68 3.00 7.12 3.31
CA VAL A 68 2.95 6.02 4.27
C VAL A 68 3.43 4.70 3.64
N LEU A 69 3.02 4.40 2.41
CA LEU A 69 3.44 3.20 1.70
C LEU A 69 4.95 3.21 1.40
N ILE A 70 5.51 4.35 1.00
CA ILE A 70 6.96 4.52 0.81
C ILE A 70 7.71 4.29 2.13
N ALA A 71 7.25 4.92 3.22
CA ALA A 71 7.85 4.72 4.53
C ALA A 71 7.83 3.24 4.95
N CYS A 72 6.71 2.54 4.69
CA CYS A 72 6.57 1.11 4.92
C CYS A 72 7.54 0.29 4.04
N ALA A 73 7.63 0.58 2.74
CA ALA A 73 8.52 -0.11 1.81
C ALA A 73 10.01 0.05 2.16
N ILE A 74 10.40 1.19 2.73
CA ILE A 74 11.77 1.41 3.23
C ILE A 74 11.98 0.63 4.54
N ARG A 75 11.04 0.74 5.49
CA ARG A 75 11.15 0.18 6.85
C ARG A 75 10.95 -1.34 6.89
N ILE A 76 10.28 -1.95 5.91
CA ILE A 76 10.11 -3.41 5.82
C ILE A 76 11.47 -4.13 5.72
N SER A 77 12.45 -3.48 5.06
CA SER A 77 13.82 -3.97 4.94
C SER A 77 14.58 -3.95 6.28
N ARG A 78 14.11 -3.14 7.24
CA ARG A 78 14.67 -3.01 8.59
C ARG A 78 13.95 -3.86 9.64
N GLY A 79 12.90 -4.61 9.26
CA GLY A 79 12.16 -5.47 10.20
C GLY A 79 11.37 -4.72 11.26
N SER A 80 10.96 -3.47 10.99
CA SER A 80 10.28 -2.64 11.99
C SER A 80 8.86 -3.16 12.30
N ALA A 81 8.57 -3.40 13.58
CA ALA A 81 7.29 -3.92 14.07
C ALA A 81 6.05 -3.10 13.68
N TRP A 82 6.23 -1.80 13.44
CA TRP A 82 5.14 -0.87 13.10
C TRP A 82 4.65 -1.00 11.66
N VAL A 83 5.47 -1.54 10.75
CA VAL A 83 5.11 -1.68 9.33
C VAL A 83 3.92 -2.62 9.15
N ARG A 84 3.87 -3.69 9.93
CA ARG A 84 2.84 -4.73 9.81
C ARG A 84 1.42 -4.22 10.05
N PRO A 85 1.10 -3.61 11.22
CA PRO A 85 -0.24 -3.08 11.47
C PRO A 85 -0.59 -1.95 10.50
N THR A 86 0.37 -1.09 10.11
CA THR A 86 0.11 -0.02 9.15
C THR A 86 -0.26 -0.55 7.76
N VAL A 87 0.52 -1.49 7.21
CA VAL A 87 0.21 -2.07 5.89
C VAL A 87 -1.11 -2.83 5.94
N ILE A 88 -1.37 -3.61 6.99
CA ILE A 88 -2.66 -4.29 7.13
C ILE A 88 -3.82 -3.28 7.20
N GLY A 89 -3.65 -2.14 7.88
CA GLY A 89 -4.65 -1.08 7.92
C GLY A 89 -4.91 -0.47 6.54
N VAL A 90 -3.86 -0.12 5.79
CA VAL A 90 -3.98 0.48 4.46
C VAL A 90 -4.59 -0.50 3.45
N GLU A 91 -4.12 -1.74 3.43
CA GLU A 91 -4.68 -2.78 2.56
C GLU A 91 -6.12 -3.13 2.96
N GLY A 92 -6.43 -3.18 4.25
CA GLY A 92 -7.78 -3.41 4.75
C GLY A 92 -8.76 -2.32 4.31
N LEU A 93 -8.35 -1.05 4.40
CA LEU A 93 -9.14 0.06 3.87
C LEU A 93 -9.34 -0.06 2.36
N SER A 94 -8.28 -0.43 1.63
CA SER A 94 -8.34 -0.62 0.17
C SER A 94 -9.34 -1.72 -0.22
N VAL A 95 -9.38 -2.83 0.52
CA VAL A 95 -10.37 -3.90 0.33
C VAL A 95 -11.79 -3.38 0.59
N VAL A 96 -12.03 -2.65 1.69
CA VAL A 96 -13.36 -2.08 1.99
C VAL A 96 -13.82 -1.14 0.89
N LEU A 97 -12.95 -0.25 0.42
CA LEU A 97 -13.26 0.67 -0.68
C LEU A 97 -13.54 -0.06 -1.99
N ALA A 98 -12.78 -1.12 -2.30
CA ALA A 98 -13.03 -1.95 -3.48
C ALA A 98 -14.39 -2.67 -3.40
N VAL A 99 -14.77 -3.19 -2.23
CA VAL A 99 -16.08 -3.82 -2.01
C VAL A 99 -17.22 -2.82 -2.21
N ILE A 100 -17.11 -1.62 -1.62
CA ILE A 100 -18.10 -0.55 -1.81
C ILE A 100 -18.21 -0.20 -3.30
N GLY A 101 -17.07 -0.02 -3.98
CA GLY A 101 -17.01 0.28 -5.40
C GLY A 101 -17.74 -0.78 -6.25
N LEU A 102 -17.51 -2.06 -5.99
CA LEU A 102 -18.16 -3.15 -6.72
C LEU A 102 -19.68 -3.16 -6.52
N ILE A 103 -20.17 -2.90 -5.31
CA ILE A 103 -21.61 -2.83 -5.02
C ILE A 103 -22.25 -1.62 -5.72
N SER A 104 -21.51 -0.52 -5.87
CA SER A 104 -21.95 0.68 -6.58
C SER A 104 -21.85 0.58 -8.11
N GLY A 105 -21.56 -0.60 -8.67
CA GLY A 105 -21.43 -0.80 -10.12
C GLY A 105 -20.04 -0.48 -10.68
N GLY A 106 -19.02 -0.47 -9.82
CA GLY A 106 -17.62 -0.22 -10.17
C GLY A 106 -17.01 -1.28 -11.08
N ALA A 107 -15.85 -0.94 -11.64
CA ALA A 107 -15.17 -1.78 -12.62
C ALA A 107 -14.65 -3.10 -12.02
N ILE A 108 -14.71 -4.19 -12.81
CA ILE A 108 -14.15 -5.52 -12.47
C ILE A 108 -12.66 -5.44 -12.09
N THR A 109 -11.92 -4.45 -12.60
CA THR A 109 -10.51 -4.19 -12.23
C THR A 109 -10.31 -3.96 -10.73
N GLN A 110 -11.33 -3.54 -9.99
CA GLN A 110 -11.30 -3.42 -8.53
C GLN A 110 -11.08 -4.77 -7.83
N LEU A 111 -11.52 -5.89 -8.43
CA LEU A 111 -11.28 -7.24 -7.92
C LEU A 111 -9.79 -7.61 -7.94
N ILE A 112 -9.05 -7.14 -8.95
CA ILE A 112 -7.60 -7.40 -9.06
C ILE A 112 -6.86 -6.70 -7.92
N GLY A 113 -7.15 -5.40 -7.71
CA GLY A 113 -6.57 -4.63 -6.60
C GLY A 113 -6.91 -5.24 -5.24
N MET A 114 -8.17 -5.67 -5.05
CA MET A 114 -8.62 -6.34 -3.84
C MET A 114 -7.89 -7.66 -3.60
N GLY A 115 -7.71 -8.49 -4.64
CA GLY A 115 -6.98 -9.75 -4.53
C GLY A 115 -5.51 -9.57 -4.14
N ILE A 116 -4.85 -8.55 -4.70
CA ILE A 116 -3.48 -8.17 -4.34
C ILE A 116 -3.41 -7.74 -2.86
N ALA A 117 -4.33 -6.87 -2.43
CA ALA A 117 -4.41 -6.40 -1.05
C ALA A 117 -4.58 -7.55 -0.04
N ILE A 118 -5.50 -8.47 -0.32
CA ILE A 118 -5.71 -9.68 0.49
C ILE A 118 -4.44 -10.54 0.52
N GLY A 119 -3.78 -10.72 -0.63
CA GLY A 119 -2.52 -11.46 -0.72
C GLY A 119 -1.43 -10.88 0.17
N ILE A 120 -1.27 -9.55 0.18
CA ILE A 120 -0.31 -8.85 1.04
C ILE A 120 -0.63 -9.09 2.51
N ILE A 121 -1.90 -8.96 2.91
CA ILE A 121 -2.35 -9.21 4.29
C ILE A 121 -2.04 -10.65 4.73
N ILE A 122 -2.33 -11.63 3.87
CA ILE A 122 -2.07 -13.05 4.15
C ILE A 122 -0.57 -13.28 4.34
N VAL A 123 0.27 -12.78 3.43
CA VAL A 123 1.73 -12.93 3.52
C VAL A 123 2.26 -12.32 4.82
N LEU A 124 1.83 -11.09 5.15
CA LEU A 124 2.26 -10.42 6.38
C LEU A 124 1.79 -11.15 7.65
N ASN A 125 0.72 -11.95 7.59
CA ASN A 125 0.23 -12.71 8.73
C ASN A 125 0.87 -14.09 8.90
N LYS A 126 1.65 -14.58 7.94
CA LYS A 126 2.35 -15.86 8.06
C LYS A 126 3.36 -15.84 9.21
N PRO A 127 3.45 -16.92 10.01
CA PRO A 127 4.30 -16.97 11.21
C PRO A 127 5.79 -16.72 10.92
N GLU A 128 6.29 -17.21 9.78
CA GLU A 128 7.66 -16.98 9.31
C GLU A 128 7.96 -15.49 9.10
N GLU A 129 6.99 -14.76 8.55
CA GLU A 129 7.12 -13.34 8.25
C GLU A 129 6.88 -12.47 9.48
N ARG A 130 5.99 -12.90 10.39
CA ARG A 130 5.82 -12.25 11.71
C ARG A 130 7.13 -12.21 12.48
N ALA A 131 7.90 -13.30 12.44
CA ALA A 131 9.19 -13.41 13.12
C ALA A 131 10.29 -12.48 12.56
N TRP A 132 10.09 -11.91 11.37
CA TRP A 132 10.96 -10.86 10.83
C TRP A 132 10.75 -9.51 11.55
N PHE A 133 9.51 -9.23 11.98
CA PHE A 133 9.12 -7.94 12.55
C PHE A 133 9.21 -7.87 14.08
N THR A 134 9.38 -9.01 14.76
CA THR A 134 9.55 -9.10 16.22
C THR A 134 11.02 -9.28 16.61
N ARG A 135 11.93 -8.76 15.80
CA ARG A 135 13.38 -8.81 16.05
C ARG A 135 13.86 -7.64 16.89
#